data_AF-A0A0L1ISP7-F1
#
_entry.id   AF-A0A0L1ISP7-F1
#
_cell.length_a   1.000
_cell.length_b   1.000
_cell.length_c   1.000
_cell.angle_alpha   90.00
_cell.angle_beta   90.00
_cell.angle_gamma   90.00
#
_symmetry.space_group_name_H-M   'P 1'
#
loop_
_entity.id
_entity.type
_entity.pdbx_description
1 polymer ?
#
loop_
_entity_poly.entity_id
_entity_poly.type
_entity_poly.pdbx_seq_one_letter_code
_entity_poly.pdbx_strand_id
1 'polypeptide(L)'
;MYLHHSHKTAIKAVPHTPSTAPPHYPTHPIKPPSRLVKSITIVLQGCSANVRNHSITSTTITLLTKPTDTSPPTDRYHTCPHPHHTPYSEVHLPPILFRMDAPIGQDLPDLTSLSENGAVARDHEDREIWDFPFLPRYITSNPPGWLLEYWMRTDPRLTYRDIRVRMTAPPRLRPAENALNMRRERDARRPLRLSCWTYRRGTPGRLNKIDVERVERWSVDQIRYNTTMDVVYADGVPVHLADRALAAHTPSTYPLDYFLNEGRAEIPSDRIRVAQSVFFRLSERAKQLGLTSWRQLPDSEWPDTFRYNVSR
;
A
#
# COMPACT_ATOMS: atom_id res chain seq x y z
N MET A 1 28.50 -71.32 -18.31
CA MET A 1 28.92 -71.71 -16.94
C MET A 1 28.30 -70.71 -15.98
N TYR A 2 27.48 -71.20 -15.05
CA TYR A 2 26.93 -70.52 -13.85
C TYR A 2 26.11 -69.23 -14.04
N LEU A 3 24.99 -68.96 -13.38
CA LEU A 3 23.92 -69.72 -12.72
C LEU A 3 22.86 -68.66 -12.35
N HIS A 4 21.58 -69.06 -12.33
CA HIS A 4 20.40 -68.34 -11.83
C HIS A 4 20.63 -67.40 -10.62
N HIS A 5 19.83 -66.33 -10.50
CA HIS A 5 18.82 -66.22 -9.43
C HIS A 5 17.71 -65.19 -9.74
N SER A 6 16.49 -65.64 -9.50
CA SER A 6 15.20 -64.96 -9.62
C SER A 6 14.87 -64.29 -8.29
N HIS A 7 14.26 -63.09 -8.32
CA HIS A 7 13.46 -62.62 -7.18
C HIS A 7 12.17 -61.94 -7.64
N LYS A 8 11.10 -62.41 -6.99
CA LYS A 8 9.69 -62.12 -7.17
C LYS A 8 9.27 -60.77 -6.55
N THR A 9 8.39 -60.10 -7.29
CA THR A 9 7.12 -59.44 -6.91
C THR A 9 6.93 -58.87 -5.49
N ALA A 10 6.52 -57.60 -5.41
CA ALA A 10 5.43 -57.14 -4.54
C ALA A 10 4.84 -55.80 -5.06
N ILE A 11 3.68 -55.90 -5.70
CA ILE A 11 2.80 -54.75 -6.02
C ILE A 11 2.01 -54.46 -4.74
N LYS A 12 2.14 -53.24 -4.19
CA LYS A 12 1.35 -52.77 -3.05
C LYS A 12 0.28 -51.80 -3.56
N ALA A 13 -0.96 -52.25 -3.53
CA ALA A 13 -2.15 -51.45 -3.81
C ALA A 13 -2.32 -50.36 -2.73
N VAL A 14 -2.66 -49.14 -3.16
CA VAL A 14 -3.04 -48.03 -2.29
C VAL A 14 -4.58 -47.88 -2.37
N PRO A 15 -5.29 -47.85 -1.23
CA PRO A 15 -6.74 -47.78 -1.22
C PRO A 15 -7.26 -46.38 -1.55
N HIS A 16 -8.32 -46.35 -2.37
CA HIS A 16 -9.13 -45.17 -2.65
C HIS A 16 -9.84 -44.68 -1.39
N THR A 17 -9.67 -43.41 -1.06
CA THR A 17 -10.51 -42.68 -0.09
C THR A 17 -11.63 -41.92 -0.82
N PRO A 18 -12.85 -41.90 -0.27
CA PRO A 18 -14.00 -41.27 -0.92
C PRO A 18 -13.99 -39.74 -0.82
N SER A 19 -14.32 -39.14 -1.95
CA SER A 19 -14.55 -37.72 -2.20
C SER A 19 -15.58 -37.12 -1.24
N THR A 20 -15.17 -36.08 -0.50
CA THR A 20 -16.07 -35.25 0.32
C THR A 20 -16.42 -34.02 -0.50
N ALA A 21 -17.69 -33.92 -0.92
CA ALA A 21 -18.21 -32.76 -1.63
C ALA A 21 -18.28 -31.52 -0.72
N PRO A 22 -17.95 -30.32 -1.20
CA PRO A 22 -18.10 -29.09 -0.43
C PRO A 22 -19.57 -28.62 -0.39
N PRO A 23 -19.97 -27.89 0.68
CA PRO A 23 -21.37 -27.49 0.90
C PRO A 23 -21.85 -26.41 -0.09
N HIS A 24 -23.08 -26.60 -0.57
CA HIS A 24 -23.87 -25.65 -1.32
C HIS A 24 -24.16 -24.39 -0.49
N TYR A 25 -23.76 -23.21 -1.00
CA TYR A 25 -24.28 -21.92 -0.56
C TYR A 25 -25.40 -21.45 -1.51
N PRO A 26 -26.55 -20.98 -1.01
CA PRO A 26 -27.63 -20.47 -1.84
C PRO A 26 -27.25 -19.12 -2.47
N THR A 27 -27.37 -19.05 -3.79
CA THR A 27 -27.22 -17.82 -4.60
C THR A 27 -28.55 -17.05 -4.60
N HIS A 28 -28.57 -15.88 -3.95
CA HIS A 28 -29.63 -14.89 -4.18
C HIS A 28 -29.29 -14.02 -5.41
N PRO A 29 -30.19 -13.87 -6.39
CA PRO A 29 -29.95 -13.02 -7.56
C PRO A 29 -30.15 -11.54 -7.20
N ILE A 30 -29.07 -10.77 -7.24
CA ILE A 30 -29.13 -9.29 -7.21
C ILE A 30 -29.50 -8.83 -8.62
N LYS A 31 -30.73 -8.32 -8.78
CA LYS A 31 -31.17 -7.62 -10.00
C LYS A 31 -30.39 -6.32 -10.17
N PRO A 32 -29.86 -5.99 -11.36
CA PRO A 32 -29.34 -4.66 -11.63
C PRO A 32 -30.50 -3.67 -11.82
N PRO A 33 -30.46 -2.46 -11.23
CA PRO A 33 -31.44 -1.43 -11.54
C PRO A 33 -31.22 -0.86 -12.93
N SER A 34 -32.33 -0.75 -13.65
CA SER A 34 -32.51 -0.17 -14.98
C SER A 34 -32.21 1.33 -15.03
N ARG A 35 -31.62 1.75 -16.15
CA ARG A 35 -31.29 3.13 -16.54
C ARG A 35 -32.45 4.12 -16.35
N LEU A 36 -32.14 5.34 -15.93
CA LEU A 36 -32.78 6.54 -16.48
C LEU A 36 -31.76 7.68 -16.56
N VAL A 37 -31.31 7.95 -17.78
CA VAL A 37 -30.53 9.15 -18.14
C VAL A 37 -31.55 10.28 -18.25
N LYS A 38 -31.47 11.28 -17.36
CA LYS A 38 -32.11 12.57 -17.57
C LYS A 38 -31.01 13.63 -17.63
N SER A 39 -30.84 14.20 -18.81
CA SER A 39 -30.09 15.41 -19.05
C SER A 39 -30.65 16.54 -18.17
N ILE A 40 -29.79 17.19 -17.38
CA ILE A 40 -30.13 18.40 -16.65
C ILE A 40 -29.10 19.47 -17.03
N THR A 41 -29.57 20.44 -17.79
CA THR A 41 -28.92 21.73 -18.07
C THR A 41 -29.28 22.68 -16.92
N ILE A 42 -28.31 23.18 -16.16
CA ILE A 42 -28.52 24.32 -15.26
C ILE A 42 -27.36 25.32 -15.38
N VAL A 43 -27.71 26.42 -16.05
CA VAL A 43 -27.37 27.83 -15.86
C VAL A 43 -26.32 28.18 -14.79
N LEU A 44 -25.24 28.81 -15.27
CA LEU A 44 -24.30 29.60 -14.49
C LEU A 44 -25.00 30.86 -13.96
N GLN A 45 -25.03 31.05 -12.65
CA GLN A 45 -25.28 32.37 -12.07
C GLN A 45 -24.45 32.54 -10.80
N GLY A 46 -23.57 33.55 -10.85
CA GLY A 46 -22.57 33.81 -9.83
C GLY A 46 -23.16 34.37 -8.55
N CYS A 47 -22.52 34.01 -7.44
CA CYS A 47 -22.51 34.81 -6.22
C CYS A 47 -21.09 34.79 -5.66
N SER A 48 -20.50 35.98 -5.67
CA SER A 48 -19.24 36.34 -5.03
C SER A 48 -19.41 36.32 -3.52
N ALA A 49 -18.51 35.65 -2.79
CA ALA A 49 -18.39 35.81 -1.33
C ALA A 49 -16.96 35.50 -0.85
N ASN A 50 -16.21 36.58 -0.61
CA ASN A 50 -15.16 36.76 0.41
C ASN A 50 -14.32 35.54 0.84
N VAL A 51 -13.16 35.39 0.19
CA VAL A 51 -12.02 34.65 0.72
C VAL A 51 -11.44 35.45 1.89
N ARG A 52 -11.63 34.97 3.11
CA ARG A 52 -10.82 35.39 4.26
C ARG A 52 -9.47 34.69 4.16
N ASN A 53 -8.43 35.49 4.02
CA ASN A 53 -7.04 35.08 4.14
C ASN A 53 -6.81 34.46 5.51
N HIS A 54 -6.69 33.13 5.56
CA HIS A 54 -5.94 32.48 6.61
C HIS A 54 -4.51 32.33 6.12
N SER A 55 -3.70 33.35 6.43
CA SER A 55 -2.24 33.20 6.50
C SER A 55 -1.95 31.99 7.36
N ILE A 56 -1.40 30.95 6.73
CA ILE A 56 -0.70 29.88 7.43
C ILE A 56 0.53 30.54 8.03
N THR A 57 0.39 31.04 9.25
CA THR A 57 1.52 31.45 10.09
C THR A 57 2.50 30.29 10.14
N SER A 58 3.73 30.56 9.71
CA SER A 58 4.90 29.70 9.88
C SER A 58 4.90 29.11 11.28
N THR A 59 4.54 27.84 11.39
CA THR A 59 4.78 27.07 12.61
C THR A 59 6.27 26.93 12.73
N THR A 60 6.84 27.69 13.66
CA THR A 60 8.19 27.55 14.20
C THR A 60 8.54 26.07 14.31
N ILE A 61 9.50 25.63 13.50
CA ILE A 61 10.14 24.32 13.65
C ILE A 61 10.88 24.39 14.99
N THR A 62 10.19 23.99 16.05
CA THR A 62 10.82 23.69 17.34
C THR A 62 11.89 22.64 17.04
N LEU A 63 13.16 23.00 17.26
CA LEU A 63 14.30 22.10 17.21
C LEU A 63 13.95 20.81 17.97
N LEU A 64 13.58 19.78 17.21
CA LEU A 64 13.24 18.47 17.73
C LEU A 64 14.53 17.91 18.33
N THR A 65 14.59 17.82 19.65
CA THR A 65 15.68 17.18 20.36
C THR A 65 15.86 15.76 19.81
N LYS A 66 17.01 15.54 19.16
CA LYS A 66 17.45 14.25 18.63
C LYS A 66 17.35 13.21 19.76
N PRO A 67 16.74 12.02 19.55
CA PRO A 67 16.67 11.01 20.60
C PRO A 67 18.06 10.65 21.11
N THR A 68 18.23 10.69 22.43
CA THR A 68 19.48 10.59 23.20
C THR A 68 20.07 9.18 23.30
N ASP A 69 19.57 8.20 22.54
CA ASP A 69 20.10 6.83 22.58
C ASP A 69 21.42 6.76 21.80
N THR A 70 22.54 6.98 22.51
CA THR A 70 23.90 6.89 21.95
C THR A 70 24.45 5.47 21.94
N SER A 71 23.79 4.51 22.60
CA SER A 71 24.20 3.10 22.61
C SER A 71 23.13 2.22 21.96
N PRO A 72 23.54 1.22 21.15
CA PRO A 72 22.59 0.31 20.52
C PRO A 72 21.86 -0.50 21.61
N PRO A 73 20.52 -0.57 21.55
CA PRO A 73 19.73 -1.42 22.42
C PRO A 73 20.21 -2.87 22.36
N THR A 74 20.23 -3.56 23.50
CA THR A 74 20.58 -4.98 23.56
C THR A 74 19.47 -5.88 23.02
N ASP A 75 18.22 -5.40 23.05
CA ASP A 75 17.07 -6.10 22.50
C ASP A 75 16.90 -5.85 20.99
N ARG A 76 16.93 -6.94 20.21
CA ARG A 76 16.69 -6.93 18.76
C ARG A 76 15.26 -6.55 18.36
N TYR A 77 14.36 -6.46 19.32
CA TYR A 77 12.96 -6.09 19.14
C TYR A 77 12.65 -4.64 19.51
N HIS A 78 13.66 -3.88 19.93
CA HIS A 78 13.53 -2.48 20.27
C HIS A 78 13.47 -1.59 19.03
N THR A 79 12.52 -0.65 19.02
CA THR A 79 12.52 0.53 18.13
C THR A 79 12.54 1.77 19.01
N CYS A 80 13.47 2.68 18.77
CA CYS A 80 13.50 3.93 19.54
C CYS A 80 12.20 4.71 19.31
N PRO A 81 11.65 5.35 20.36
CA PRO A 81 10.59 6.33 20.20
C PRO A 81 11.02 7.43 19.23
N HIS A 82 10.10 7.90 18.40
CA HIS A 82 10.38 8.98 17.46
C HIS A 82 9.12 9.83 17.24
N PRO A 83 9.17 11.16 17.43
CA PRO A 83 7.96 11.99 17.46
C PRO A 83 7.09 11.89 16.20
N HIS A 84 7.69 11.62 15.04
CA HIS A 84 6.95 11.47 13.78
C HIS A 84 5.98 10.27 13.75
N HIS A 85 6.17 9.26 14.59
CA HIS A 85 5.26 8.10 14.61
C HIS A 85 4.83 7.62 15.98
N THR A 86 5.36 8.18 17.07
CA THR A 86 4.85 7.94 18.43
C THR A 86 3.33 8.16 18.57
N PRO A 87 2.69 9.14 17.90
CA PRO A 87 1.23 9.31 17.99
C PRO A 87 0.43 8.18 17.33
N TYR A 88 1.04 7.39 16.44
CA TYR A 88 0.32 6.42 15.61
C TYR A 88 0.37 5.01 16.20
N SER A 89 -0.67 4.24 15.90
CA SER A 89 -0.84 2.86 16.33
C SER A 89 -1.74 2.08 15.35
N GLU A 90 -1.99 0.80 15.63
CA GLU A 90 -2.89 -0.01 14.80
C GLU A 90 -4.35 0.46 14.80
N VAL A 91 -4.76 1.24 15.81
CA VAL A 91 -6.09 1.87 15.91
C VAL A 91 -6.13 3.33 15.45
N HIS A 92 -4.96 3.97 15.35
CA HIS A 92 -4.82 5.36 14.91
C HIS A 92 -3.69 5.45 13.88
N LEU A 93 -4.01 5.14 12.63
CA LEU A 93 -3.06 5.04 11.55
C LEU A 93 -2.76 6.42 10.93
N PRO A 94 -1.54 6.65 10.43
CA PRO A 94 -1.19 7.92 9.80
C PRO A 94 -1.99 8.15 8.51
N PRO A 95 -2.63 9.32 8.32
CA PRO A 95 -3.50 9.57 7.17
C PRO A 95 -2.83 9.35 5.81
N ILE A 96 -1.52 9.62 5.68
CA ILE A 96 -0.75 9.41 4.43
C ILE A 96 -0.79 7.97 3.92
N LEU A 97 -1.05 6.97 4.78
CA LEU A 97 -1.24 5.59 4.36
C LEU A 97 -2.39 5.45 3.37
N PHE A 98 -3.45 6.24 3.55
CA PHE A 98 -4.67 6.12 2.77
C PHE A 98 -4.65 6.92 1.47
N ARG A 99 -3.60 7.70 1.23
CA ARG A 99 -3.45 8.43 -0.03
C ARG A 99 -3.13 7.46 -1.17
N MET A 100 -3.86 7.53 -2.29
CA MET A 100 -3.66 6.60 -3.40
C MET A 100 -2.36 6.88 -4.17
N ASP A 101 -2.11 8.13 -4.55
CA ASP A 101 -0.90 8.54 -5.27
C ASP A 101 -0.04 9.50 -4.45
N ALA A 102 1.28 9.39 -4.64
CA ALA A 102 2.24 10.26 -3.98
C ALA A 102 1.96 11.74 -4.30
N PRO A 103 2.18 12.67 -3.35
CA PRO A 103 2.17 14.09 -3.67
C PRO A 103 3.20 14.41 -4.76
N ILE A 104 2.79 15.21 -5.73
CA ILE A 104 3.66 15.68 -6.83
C ILE A 104 4.47 16.86 -6.30
N GLY A 105 5.77 16.90 -6.62
CA GLY A 105 6.61 18.04 -6.26
C GLY A 105 6.79 18.24 -4.76
N GLN A 106 6.95 17.16 -3.99
CA GLN A 106 7.30 17.27 -2.57
C GLN A 106 8.60 18.06 -2.42
N ASP A 107 8.53 19.17 -1.68
CA ASP A 107 9.70 19.89 -1.20
C ASP A 107 10.32 19.09 -0.06
N LEU A 108 11.33 18.29 -0.38
CA LEU A 108 12.00 17.42 0.58
C LEU A 108 13.33 18.06 0.95
N PRO A 109 13.69 18.06 2.25
CA PRO A 109 14.98 18.58 2.68
C PRO A 109 16.11 17.78 2.04
N ASP A 110 17.27 18.43 1.90
CA ASP A 110 18.50 17.77 1.50
C ASP A 110 18.82 16.63 2.45
N LEU A 111 19.18 15.49 1.88
CA LEU A 111 19.51 14.30 2.65
C LEU A 111 21.00 14.34 2.99
N THR A 112 21.31 14.44 4.27
CA THR A 112 22.69 14.45 4.78
C THR A 112 23.04 13.11 5.43
N SER A 113 24.33 12.85 5.65
CA SER A 113 24.77 11.70 6.42
C SER A 113 24.42 11.87 7.91
N LEU A 114 23.96 10.81 8.55
CA LEU A 114 23.63 10.77 9.96
C LEU A 114 24.90 11.02 10.78
N SER A 115 24.87 12.04 11.63
CA SER A 115 25.97 12.32 12.56
C SER A 115 25.64 11.90 13.99
N GLU A 116 26.59 11.19 14.62
CA GLU A 116 26.56 10.71 16.00
C GLU A 116 27.88 11.09 16.68
N ASN A 117 27.82 11.78 17.83
CA ASN A 117 29.00 12.20 18.59
C ASN A 117 30.06 12.96 17.75
N GLY A 118 29.62 13.76 16.77
CA GLY A 118 30.50 14.54 15.90
C GLY A 118 31.14 13.75 14.75
N ALA A 119 30.81 12.46 14.59
CA ALA A 119 31.28 11.61 13.49
C ALA A 119 30.12 11.18 12.58
N VAL A 120 30.42 10.79 11.35
CA VAL A 120 29.44 10.19 10.45
C VAL A 120 29.17 8.76 10.88
N ALA A 121 27.91 8.42 11.12
CA ALA A 121 27.47 7.08 11.43
C ALA A 121 27.60 6.17 10.21
N ARG A 122 28.18 4.99 10.41
CA ARG A 122 28.43 4.01 9.36
C ARG A 122 27.77 2.67 9.66
N ASP A 123 27.40 1.97 8.60
CA ASP A 123 26.87 0.62 8.67
C ASP A 123 28.00 -0.42 8.84
N HIS A 124 27.62 -1.70 8.98
CA HIS A 124 28.55 -2.83 9.08
C HIS A 124 29.46 -3.05 7.86
N GLU A 125 29.20 -2.37 6.73
CA GLU A 125 30.00 -2.41 5.51
C GLU A 125 30.81 -1.11 5.35
N ASP A 126 30.95 -0.31 6.42
CA ASP A 126 31.64 0.99 6.44
C ASP A 126 31.01 2.05 5.50
N ARG A 127 29.71 1.91 5.21
CA ARG A 127 28.99 2.88 4.37
C ARG A 127 28.21 3.85 5.23
N GLU A 128 28.16 5.10 4.79
CA GLU A 128 27.42 6.15 5.48
C GLU A 128 25.93 5.83 5.56
N ILE A 129 25.36 6.14 6.72
CA ILE A 129 23.92 6.02 6.97
C ILE A 129 23.28 7.37 6.68
N TRP A 130 22.30 7.43 5.76
CA TRP A 130 21.56 8.66 5.47
C TRP A 130 20.63 9.08 6.59
N ASP A 131 20.58 10.36 6.95
CA ASP A 131 19.73 10.92 8.01
C ASP A 131 18.32 11.22 7.51
N PHE A 132 17.40 10.29 7.72
CA PHE A 132 15.98 10.53 7.49
C PHE A 132 15.35 11.08 8.78
N PRO A 133 14.89 12.34 8.80
CA PRO A 133 14.50 13.03 10.04
C PRO A 133 13.26 12.44 10.72
N PHE A 134 12.52 11.54 10.05
CA PHE A 134 11.34 10.85 10.58
C PHE A 134 11.63 9.41 11.02
N LEU A 135 12.85 8.91 10.79
CA LEU A 135 13.21 7.51 10.97
C LEU A 135 14.00 7.31 12.28
N PRO A 136 13.60 6.38 13.16
CA PRO A 136 14.35 6.09 14.37
C PRO A 136 15.79 5.68 14.09
N ARG A 137 16.70 6.00 15.02
CA ARG A 137 18.09 5.55 14.93
C ARG A 137 18.21 4.03 14.99
N TYR A 138 17.46 3.41 15.90
CA TYR A 138 17.43 1.97 16.10
C TYR A 138 16.02 1.45 15.85
N ILE A 139 15.94 0.41 15.01
CA ILE A 139 14.68 -0.18 14.56
C ILE A 139 14.67 -1.66 14.94
N THR A 140 13.52 -2.14 15.37
CA THR A 140 13.31 -3.56 15.62
C THR A 140 13.60 -4.39 14.37
N SER A 141 14.03 -5.64 14.55
CA SER A 141 14.09 -6.59 13.43
C SER A 141 12.71 -7.02 12.93
N ASN A 142 11.65 -6.73 13.69
CA ASN A 142 10.28 -7.11 13.37
C ASN A 142 9.29 -5.91 13.33
N PRO A 143 9.52 -4.87 12.49
CA PRO A 143 8.65 -3.70 12.52
C PRO A 143 7.26 -4.05 11.98
N PRO A 144 6.18 -3.45 12.52
CA PRO A 144 4.84 -3.58 11.98
C PRO A 144 4.79 -3.19 10.50
N GLY A 145 3.98 -3.89 9.70
CA GLY A 145 3.88 -3.61 8.27
C GLY A 145 3.35 -2.22 7.96
N TRP A 146 2.44 -1.68 8.77
CA TRP A 146 1.91 -0.32 8.60
C TRP A 146 2.97 0.75 8.83
N LEU A 147 3.88 0.52 9.79
CA LEU A 147 4.95 1.46 10.12
C LEU A 147 6.00 1.48 8.99
N LEU A 148 6.33 0.31 8.44
CA LEU A 148 7.15 0.21 7.23
C LEU A 148 6.51 0.92 6.03
N GLU A 149 5.20 0.78 5.85
CA GLU A 149 4.47 1.46 4.78
C GLU A 149 4.47 2.98 4.98
N TYR A 150 4.28 3.43 6.22
CA TYR A 150 4.32 4.85 6.60
C TYR A 150 5.66 5.47 6.25
N TRP A 151 6.78 4.91 6.76
CA TRP A 151 8.12 5.43 6.47
C TRP A 151 8.41 5.52 4.97
N MET A 152 8.01 4.50 4.21
CA MET A 152 8.22 4.44 2.76
C MET A 152 7.32 5.39 1.96
N ARG A 153 6.28 5.97 2.58
CA ARG A 153 5.43 7.02 2.00
C ARG A 153 5.84 8.42 2.44
N THR A 154 6.48 8.54 3.59
CA THR A 154 6.95 9.84 4.10
C THR A 154 8.02 10.44 3.18
N ASP A 155 8.95 9.63 2.68
CA ASP A 155 9.97 10.08 1.73
C ASP A 155 10.24 8.99 0.67
N PRO A 156 10.01 9.27 -0.63
CA PRO A 156 10.19 8.31 -1.72
C PRO A 156 11.66 7.89 -1.95
N ARG A 157 12.63 8.62 -1.41
CA ARG A 157 14.05 8.30 -1.49
C ARG A 157 14.42 7.11 -0.59
N LEU A 158 13.67 6.87 0.49
CA LEU A 158 13.92 5.81 1.47
C LEU A 158 13.92 4.41 0.83
N THR A 159 14.86 3.56 1.25
CA THR A 159 14.93 2.15 0.85
C THR A 159 14.81 1.19 2.02
N TYR A 160 14.59 -0.10 1.71
CA TYR A 160 14.70 -1.15 2.73
C TYR A 160 16.11 -1.26 3.29
N ARG A 161 17.16 -0.93 2.53
CA ARG A 161 18.53 -0.88 3.05
C ARG A 161 18.67 0.16 4.15
N ASP A 162 18.13 1.36 3.96
CA ASP A 162 18.17 2.45 4.96
C ASP A 162 17.49 2.07 6.27
N ILE A 163 16.41 1.28 6.20
CA ILE A 163 15.74 0.71 7.37
C ILE A 163 16.58 -0.43 7.97
N ARG A 164 17.13 -1.34 7.15
CA ARG A 164 17.89 -2.51 7.61
C ARG A 164 19.20 -2.14 8.31
N VAL A 165 19.90 -1.10 7.88
CA VAL A 165 21.15 -0.66 8.53
C VAL A 165 20.91 -0.11 9.94
N ARG A 166 19.66 0.28 10.25
CA ARG A 166 19.22 0.71 11.59
C ARG A 166 18.69 -0.43 12.45
N MET A 167 18.58 -1.64 11.93
CA MET A 167 18.04 -2.76 12.70
C MET A 167 19.01 -3.22 13.79
N THR A 168 18.50 -3.31 15.02
CA THR A 168 19.27 -3.73 16.22
C THR A 168 19.71 -5.19 16.16
N ALA A 169 19.04 -6.03 15.36
CA ALA A 169 19.49 -7.41 15.15
C ALA A 169 20.87 -7.51 14.48
N PRO A 170 21.68 -8.52 14.83
CA PRO A 170 22.89 -8.87 14.10
C PRO A 170 22.61 -9.08 12.59
N PRO A 171 23.56 -8.78 11.68
CA PRO A 171 23.34 -8.83 10.24
C PRO A 171 22.69 -10.13 9.73
N ARG A 172 23.14 -11.29 10.25
CA ARG A 172 22.61 -12.63 9.91
C ARG A 172 21.15 -12.87 10.31
N LEU A 173 20.61 -12.07 11.24
CA LEU A 173 19.25 -12.17 11.76
C LEU A 173 18.33 -11.06 11.23
N ARG A 174 18.86 -10.12 10.44
CA ARG A 174 18.05 -9.07 9.83
C ARG A 174 17.20 -9.67 8.70
N PRO A 175 15.89 -9.38 8.63
CA PRO A 175 15.08 -9.82 7.51
C PRO A 175 15.64 -9.31 6.18
N ALA A 176 15.49 -10.12 5.14
CA ALA A 176 15.76 -9.71 3.77
C ALA A 176 14.76 -8.62 3.32
N GLU A 177 15.13 -7.81 2.32
CA GLU A 177 14.27 -6.74 1.81
C GLU A 177 12.93 -7.26 1.29
N ASN A 178 12.93 -8.42 0.62
CA ASN A 178 11.70 -9.04 0.16
C ASN A 178 10.78 -9.42 1.33
N ALA A 179 11.34 -9.87 2.47
CA ALA A 179 10.54 -10.17 3.65
C ALA A 179 9.86 -8.92 4.22
N LEU A 180 10.53 -7.76 4.20
CA LEU A 180 9.94 -6.48 4.59
C LEU A 180 8.86 -6.02 3.60
N ASN A 181 9.07 -6.21 2.30
CA ASN A 181 8.05 -5.93 1.28
C ASN A 181 6.81 -6.82 1.44
N MET A 182 7.00 -8.13 1.61
CA MET A 182 5.90 -9.06 1.84
C MET A 182 5.16 -8.79 3.14
N ARG A 183 5.86 -8.29 4.17
CA ARG A 183 5.24 -7.82 5.41
C ARG A 183 4.34 -6.61 5.18
N ARG A 184 4.80 -5.58 4.46
CA ARG A 184 3.96 -4.44 4.07
C ARG A 184 2.73 -4.88 3.29
N GLU A 185 2.87 -5.86 2.39
CA GLU A 185 1.70 -6.39 1.67
C GLU A 185 0.71 -7.10 2.57
N ARG A 186 1.19 -8.00 3.43
CA ARG A 186 0.34 -8.82 4.30
C ARG A 186 -0.32 -8.01 5.42
N ASP A 187 0.44 -7.13 6.06
CA ASP A 187 0.05 -6.51 7.34
C ASP A 187 -0.44 -5.07 7.19
N ALA A 188 -0.35 -4.47 6.00
CA ALA A 188 -0.84 -3.11 5.76
C ALA A 188 -1.61 -2.96 4.45
N ARG A 189 -0.97 -3.20 3.31
CA ARG A 189 -1.57 -2.88 2.00
C ARG A 189 -2.80 -3.73 1.70
N ARG A 190 -2.78 -5.05 1.94
CA ARG A 190 -3.96 -5.91 1.71
C ARG A 190 -5.11 -5.61 2.69
N PRO A 191 -4.89 -5.57 4.02
CA PRO A 191 -5.98 -5.31 4.97
C PRO A 191 -6.61 -3.91 4.78
N LEU A 192 -5.78 -2.88 4.56
CA LEU A 192 -6.26 -1.50 4.45
C LEU A 192 -6.61 -1.09 3.01
N ARG A 193 -6.43 -1.99 2.04
CA ARG A 193 -6.63 -1.76 0.59
C ARG A 193 -5.79 -0.61 0.02
N LEU A 194 -4.57 -0.46 0.53
CA LEU A 194 -3.69 0.63 0.14
C LEU A 194 -3.22 0.45 -1.30
N SER A 195 -3.11 1.57 -2.00
CA SER A 195 -2.37 1.69 -3.25
C SER A 195 -0.89 1.37 -3.03
N CYS A 196 -0.17 0.88 -4.04
CA CYS A 196 1.29 0.76 -3.96
C CYS A 196 1.95 1.98 -4.59
N TRP A 197 2.74 2.71 -3.81
CA TRP A 197 3.60 3.76 -4.34
C TRP A 197 4.85 3.11 -4.93
N THR A 198 4.89 2.97 -6.25
CA THR A 198 6.02 2.38 -6.96
C THR A 198 6.95 3.47 -7.49
N TYR A 199 7.65 4.19 -6.61
CA TYR A 199 8.58 5.24 -7.04
C TYR A 199 9.77 4.67 -7.84
N ARG A 200 10.32 3.52 -7.41
CA ARG A 200 11.52 2.90 -8.01
C ARG A 200 11.26 1.92 -9.15
N ARG A 201 9.99 1.58 -9.43
CA ARG A 201 9.58 0.82 -10.62
C ARG A 201 8.72 1.67 -11.55
N GLY A 202 8.84 3.00 -11.41
CA GLY A 202 8.21 3.99 -12.25
C GLY A 202 8.92 4.12 -13.60
N THR A 203 8.99 3.03 -14.36
CA THR A 203 8.86 3.24 -15.81
C THR A 203 7.38 3.55 -16.03
N PRO A 204 7.02 4.76 -16.53
CA PRO A 204 5.68 5.00 -17.03
C PRO A 204 5.32 3.84 -17.98
N GLY A 205 4.23 3.11 -17.68
CA GLY A 205 3.78 1.98 -18.50
C GLY A 205 3.99 0.56 -17.96
N ARG A 206 4.66 0.33 -16.82
CA ARG A 206 4.68 -1.01 -16.17
C ARG A 206 3.48 -1.19 -15.24
N LEU A 207 2.31 -1.43 -15.82
CA LEU A 207 1.14 -1.91 -15.08
C LEU A 207 1.38 -3.36 -14.62
N ASN A 208 1.22 -3.64 -13.33
CA ASN A 208 1.22 -5.00 -12.79
C ASN A 208 -0.20 -5.48 -12.49
N LYS A 209 -0.38 -6.81 -12.45
CA LYS A 209 -1.67 -7.43 -12.09
C LYS A 209 -2.22 -6.91 -10.76
N ILE A 210 -1.34 -6.68 -9.79
CA ILE A 210 -1.73 -6.17 -8.46
C ILE A 210 -2.34 -4.76 -8.51
N ASP A 211 -2.00 -3.93 -9.50
CA ASP A 211 -2.60 -2.60 -9.65
C ASP A 211 -4.06 -2.72 -10.13
N VAL A 212 -4.34 -3.65 -11.05
CA VAL A 212 -5.71 -3.97 -11.50
C VAL A 212 -6.54 -4.57 -10.37
N GLU A 213 -5.98 -5.49 -9.60
CA GLU A 213 -6.64 -6.09 -8.43
C GLU A 213 -7.00 -5.07 -7.33
N ARG A 214 -6.23 -3.97 -7.24
CA ARG A 214 -6.51 -2.89 -6.29
C ARG A 214 -7.59 -1.95 -6.81
N VAL A 215 -7.51 -1.55 -8.07
CA VAL A 215 -8.52 -0.67 -8.68
C VAL A 215 -9.91 -1.30 -8.67
N GLU A 216 -10.00 -2.62 -8.85
CA GLU A 216 -11.26 -3.38 -8.70
C GLU A 216 -11.98 -3.09 -7.36
N ARG A 217 -11.24 -2.73 -6.30
CA ARG A 217 -11.77 -2.54 -4.94
C ARG A 217 -12.07 -1.09 -4.57
N TRP A 218 -11.79 -0.14 -5.47
CA TRP A 218 -11.95 1.28 -5.20
C TRP A 218 -13.20 1.84 -5.87
N SER A 219 -13.94 2.68 -5.15
CA SER A 219 -15.05 3.42 -5.73
C SER A 219 -14.58 4.59 -6.59
N VAL A 220 -15.47 5.10 -7.44
CA VAL A 220 -15.20 6.31 -8.23
C VAL A 220 -14.88 7.49 -7.33
N ASP A 221 -15.58 7.65 -6.20
CA ASP A 221 -15.32 8.74 -5.26
C ASP A 221 -14.00 8.56 -4.51
N GLN A 222 -13.62 7.32 -4.15
CA GLN A 222 -12.30 7.04 -3.59
C GLN A 222 -11.18 7.49 -4.55
N ILE A 223 -11.32 7.18 -5.84
CA ILE A 223 -10.37 7.63 -6.87
C ILE A 223 -10.42 9.16 -6.99
N ARG A 224 -11.61 9.76 -7.06
CA ARG A 224 -11.82 11.22 -7.17
C ARG A 224 -11.16 11.99 -6.03
N TYR A 225 -11.24 11.46 -4.81
CA TYR A 225 -10.69 12.07 -3.60
C TYR A 225 -9.31 11.51 -3.20
N ASN A 226 -8.62 10.79 -4.10
CA ASN A 226 -7.26 10.25 -3.89
C ASN A 226 -7.09 9.37 -2.66
N THR A 227 -8.11 8.61 -2.29
CA THR A 227 -8.15 8.01 -0.96
C THR A 227 -8.63 6.59 -0.97
N THR A 228 -7.99 5.76 -0.16
CA THR A 228 -8.47 4.41 0.16
C THR A 228 -9.28 4.38 1.45
N MET A 229 -9.53 5.54 2.08
CA MET A 229 -10.51 5.72 3.16
C MET A 229 -11.92 5.43 2.65
N ASP A 230 -12.82 5.12 3.56
CA ASP A 230 -14.23 4.99 3.21
C ASP A 230 -14.83 6.38 2.95
N VAL A 231 -15.59 6.51 1.85
CA VAL A 231 -16.34 7.73 1.54
C VAL A 231 -17.71 7.57 2.18
N VAL A 232 -18.05 8.49 3.09
CA VAL A 232 -19.34 8.50 3.78
C VAL A 232 -20.31 9.37 2.98
N TYR A 233 -21.55 8.90 2.86
CA TYR A 233 -22.60 9.56 2.08
C TYR A 233 -23.76 9.98 2.97
N ALA A 234 -24.35 11.14 2.67
CA ALA A 234 -25.63 11.59 3.18
C ALA A 234 -26.54 11.89 1.98
N ASP A 235 -27.73 11.31 1.94
CA ASP A 235 -28.68 11.44 0.82
C ASP A 235 -28.08 11.15 -0.57
N GLY A 236 -27.15 10.19 -0.64
CA GLY A 236 -26.45 9.80 -1.87
C GLY A 236 -25.32 10.74 -2.29
N VAL A 237 -25.01 11.77 -1.49
CA VAL A 237 -23.94 12.74 -1.74
C VAL A 237 -22.76 12.47 -0.81
N PRO A 238 -21.50 12.41 -1.30
CA PRO A 238 -20.34 12.25 -0.44
C PRO A 238 -20.19 13.46 0.49
N VAL A 239 -19.91 13.23 1.77
CA VAL A 239 -19.82 14.28 2.81
C VAL A 239 -18.46 14.34 3.50
N HIS A 240 -17.86 13.20 3.84
CA HIS A 240 -16.55 13.14 4.48
C HIS A 240 -15.87 11.80 4.23
N LEU A 241 -14.58 11.73 4.56
CA LEU A 241 -13.80 10.51 4.57
C LEU A 241 -13.79 9.93 5.99
N ALA A 242 -13.90 8.61 6.12
CA ALA A 242 -13.72 7.90 7.37
C ALA A 242 -12.47 7.02 7.26
N ASP A 243 -11.57 7.13 8.23
CA ASP A 243 -10.36 6.31 8.26
C ASP A 243 -10.67 4.83 8.52
N ARG A 244 -9.61 4.04 8.39
CA ARG A 244 -9.62 2.62 8.68
C ARG A 244 -8.50 2.33 9.68
N ALA A 245 -8.65 1.22 10.37
CA ALA A 245 -7.66 0.71 11.30
C ALA A 245 -7.38 -0.78 11.06
N LEU A 246 -6.29 -1.27 11.64
CA LEU A 246 -5.96 -2.69 11.67
C LEU A 246 -6.61 -3.41 12.86
N ALA A 247 -7.12 -2.65 13.84
CA ALA A 247 -7.85 -3.13 14.99
C ALA A 247 -9.19 -2.39 15.16
N ALA A 248 -10.05 -2.86 16.07
CA ALA A 248 -11.32 -2.21 16.35
C ALA A 248 -11.09 -0.77 16.84
N HIS A 249 -11.80 0.19 16.24
CA HIS A 249 -11.67 1.61 16.56
C HIS A 249 -12.98 2.35 16.22
N THR A 250 -13.10 3.57 16.72
CA THR A 250 -14.07 4.54 16.24
C THR A 250 -13.42 5.34 15.11
N PRO A 251 -13.98 5.35 13.89
CA PRO A 251 -13.38 6.07 12.77
C PRO A 251 -13.29 7.57 13.03
N SER A 252 -12.14 8.14 12.71
CA SER A 252 -11.96 9.59 12.60
C SER A 252 -12.43 10.07 11.23
N THR A 253 -12.99 11.27 11.19
CA THR A 253 -13.52 11.87 9.96
C THR A 253 -12.61 12.95 9.42
N TYR A 254 -12.45 13.00 8.09
CA TYR A 254 -11.62 13.98 7.38
C TYR A 254 -12.44 14.66 6.28
N PRO A 255 -12.12 15.91 5.91
CA PRO A 255 -12.69 16.56 4.73
C PRO A 255 -12.46 15.74 3.45
N LEU A 256 -13.40 15.81 2.50
CA LEU A 256 -13.29 15.09 1.22
C LEU A 256 -12.05 15.47 0.42
N ASP A 257 -11.61 16.71 0.54
CA ASP A 257 -10.45 17.27 -0.16
C ASP A 257 -9.12 17.06 0.57
N TYR A 258 -9.11 16.35 1.71
CA TYR A 258 -7.92 16.17 2.56
C TYR A 258 -6.67 15.66 1.79
N PHE A 259 -6.87 14.82 0.77
CA PHE A 259 -5.78 14.26 -0.04
C PHE A 259 -5.61 14.93 -1.42
N LEU A 260 -6.32 16.02 -1.67
CA LEU A 260 -6.20 16.83 -2.87
C LEU A 260 -5.15 17.91 -2.64
N ASN A 261 -4.24 18.12 -3.60
CA ASN A 261 -3.14 19.08 -3.45
C ASN A 261 -3.70 20.52 -3.60
N GLU A 262 -4.11 21.14 -2.48
CA GLU A 262 -4.62 22.53 -2.46
C GLU A 262 -5.87 22.71 -3.35
N GLY A 263 -6.78 21.74 -3.31
CA GLY A 263 -8.00 21.75 -4.14
C GLY A 263 -7.78 21.36 -5.60
N ARG A 264 -6.54 21.06 -6.02
CA ARG A 264 -6.28 20.51 -7.36
C ARG A 264 -6.68 19.04 -7.43
N ALA A 265 -7.73 18.76 -8.20
CA ALA A 265 -8.26 17.43 -8.49
C ALA A 265 -7.42 16.66 -9.53
N GLU A 266 -6.08 16.74 -9.47
CA GLU A 266 -5.15 16.13 -10.45
C GLU A 266 -5.03 14.60 -10.29
N ILE A 267 -6.18 13.93 -10.19
CA ILE A 267 -6.32 12.54 -9.74
C ILE A 267 -7.50 11.95 -10.49
N PRO A 268 -7.38 10.76 -11.09
CA PRO A 268 -6.30 9.78 -10.94
C PRO A 268 -5.01 10.09 -11.70
N SER A 269 -3.86 9.67 -11.16
CA SER A 269 -2.61 9.60 -11.93
C SER A 269 -2.75 8.68 -13.16
N ASP A 270 -1.84 8.81 -14.11
CA ASP A 270 -1.80 7.93 -15.29
C ASP A 270 -1.73 6.44 -14.91
N ARG A 271 -1.04 6.09 -13.82
CA ARG A 271 -1.00 4.72 -13.32
C ARG A 271 -2.39 4.21 -12.96
N ILE A 272 -3.17 4.98 -12.21
CA ILE A 272 -4.52 4.60 -11.82
C ILE A 272 -5.46 4.62 -13.03
N ARG A 273 -5.35 5.61 -13.93
CA ARG A 273 -6.14 5.68 -15.18
C ARG A 273 -5.91 4.44 -16.05
N VAL A 274 -4.65 4.06 -16.27
CA VAL A 274 -4.28 2.89 -17.06
C VAL A 274 -4.77 1.61 -16.37
N ALA A 275 -4.57 1.47 -15.06
CA ALA A 275 -5.06 0.32 -14.30
C ALA A 275 -6.59 0.17 -14.39
N GLN A 276 -7.32 1.28 -14.29
CA GLN A 276 -8.78 1.33 -14.40
C GLN A 276 -9.26 0.97 -15.82
N SER A 277 -8.63 1.52 -16.85
CA SER A 277 -8.92 1.15 -18.24
C SER A 277 -8.73 -0.36 -18.49
N VAL A 278 -7.62 -0.92 -18.02
CA VAL A 278 -7.35 -2.36 -18.14
C VAL A 278 -8.35 -3.19 -17.35
N PHE A 279 -8.70 -2.77 -16.13
CA PHE A 279 -9.74 -3.44 -15.33
C PHE A 279 -11.08 -3.50 -16.07
N PHE A 280 -11.55 -2.38 -16.63
CA PHE A 280 -12.81 -2.37 -17.38
C PHE A 280 -12.75 -3.22 -18.64
N ARG A 281 -11.66 -3.12 -19.42
CA ARG A 281 -11.45 -3.94 -20.62
C ARG A 281 -11.52 -5.43 -20.29
N LEU A 282 -10.81 -5.87 -19.25
CA LEU A 282 -10.78 -7.28 -18.84
C LEU A 282 -12.15 -7.72 -18.27
N SER A 283 -12.83 -6.87 -17.52
CA SER A 283 -14.16 -7.16 -16.98
C SER A 283 -15.21 -7.32 -18.08
N GLU A 284 -15.23 -6.43 -19.07
CA GLU A 284 -16.12 -6.55 -20.23
C GLU A 284 -15.81 -7.80 -21.05
N ARG A 285 -14.52 -8.12 -21.24
CA ARG A 285 -14.12 -9.34 -21.95
C ARG A 285 -14.58 -10.61 -21.23
N ALA A 286 -14.44 -10.65 -19.91
CA ALA A 286 -14.91 -11.78 -19.10
C ALA A 286 -16.42 -11.95 -19.22
N LYS A 287 -17.17 -10.86 -19.18
CA LYS A 287 -18.62 -10.85 -19.38
C LYS A 287 -19.02 -11.38 -20.76
N GLN A 288 -18.32 -10.99 -21.83
CA GLN A 288 -18.56 -11.50 -23.18
C GLN A 288 -18.35 -13.01 -23.29
N LEU A 289 -17.42 -13.56 -22.51
CA LEU A 289 -17.13 -15.00 -22.46
C LEU A 289 -17.99 -15.76 -21.42
N GLY A 290 -18.94 -15.09 -20.75
CA GLY A 290 -19.78 -15.70 -19.73
C GLY A 290 -19.05 -16.06 -18.43
N LEU A 291 -17.89 -15.46 -18.18
CA LEU A 291 -17.08 -15.69 -16.98
C LEU A 291 -17.55 -14.79 -15.82
N THR A 292 -17.37 -15.26 -14.58
CA THR A 292 -17.81 -14.52 -13.38
C THR A 292 -16.79 -13.49 -12.92
N SER A 293 -15.54 -13.61 -13.36
CA SER A 293 -14.47 -12.69 -13.01
C SER A 293 -13.45 -12.58 -14.14
N TRP A 294 -12.89 -11.38 -14.33
CA TRP A 294 -11.76 -11.15 -15.22
C TRP A 294 -10.53 -12.00 -14.88
N ARG A 295 -10.41 -12.48 -13.63
CA ARG A 295 -9.34 -13.38 -13.21
C ARG A 295 -9.39 -14.76 -13.90
N GLN A 296 -10.55 -15.14 -14.45
CA GLN A 296 -10.75 -16.41 -15.15
C GLN A 296 -10.43 -16.32 -16.65
N LEU A 297 -10.08 -15.12 -17.15
CA LEU A 297 -9.66 -14.97 -18.54
C LEU A 297 -8.41 -15.81 -18.82
N PRO A 298 -8.31 -16.45 -19.99
CA PRO A 298 -7.10 -17.14 -20.40
C PRO A 298 -5.91 -16.17 -20.50
N ASP A 299 -4.69 -16.67 -20.29
CA ASP A 299 -3.46 -15.86 -20.31
C ASP A 299 -3.25 -15.09 -21.64
N SER A 300 -3.84 -15.58 -22.73
CA SER A 300 -3.85 -14.92 -24.04
C SER A 300 -4.54 -13.54 -24.04
N GLU A 301 -5.48 -13.31 -23.12
CA GLU A 301 -6.28 -12.08 -23.01
C GLU A 301 -5.63 -11.05 -22.05
N TRP A 302 -4.66 -11.49 -21.24
CA TRP A 302 -3.99 -10.62 -20.28
C TRP A 302 -2.98 -9.71 -20.99
N PRO A 303 -2.75 -8.48 -20.48
CA PRO A 303 -1.65 -7.64 -20.96
C PRO A 303 -0.31 -8.39 -20.91
N ASP A 304 0.54 -8.20 -21.93
CA ASP A 304 1.84 -8.87 -21.99
C ASP A 304 2.72 -8.57 -20.77
N THR A 305 2.57 -7.37 -20.18
CA THR A 305 3.27 -6.98 -18.95
C THR A 305 2.97 -7.90 -17.76
N PHE A 306 1.87 -8.66 -17.78
CA PHE A 306 1.51 -9.59 -16.71
C PHE A 306 2.19 -10.95 -16.88
N ARG A 307 2.52 -11.34 -18.11
CA ARG A 307 3.09 -12.66 -18.44
C ARG A 307 4.51 -12.85 -17.88
N TYR A 308 5.30 -11.79 -17.81
CA TYR A 308 6.67 -11.82 -17.29
C TYR A 308 6.79 -11.98 -15.76
N ASN A 309 5.66 -12.08 -15.04
CA ASN A 309 5.66 -12.29 -13.58
C ASN A 309 5.30 -13.73 -13.16
N VAL A 310 5.09 -14.66 -14.10
CA VAL A 310 4.70 -16.06 -13.82
C VAL A 310 5.91 -17.02 -13.73
N SER A 311 7.13 -16.52 -13.99
CA SER A 311 8.35 -17.34 -14.02
C SER A 311 9.40 -16.91 -12.99
N ARG A 312 9.01 -16.78 -11.71
CA ARG A 312 9.95 -16.72 -10.57
C ARG A 312 9.36 -17.37 -9.32
#